data_AF-A0A9P7XBS7-F1
#
_entry.id   AF-A0A9P7XBS7-F1
#
_cell.length_a   1.000
_cell.length_b   1.000
_cell.length_c   1.000
_cell.angle_alpha   90.00
_cell.angle_beta   90.00
_cell.angle_gamma   90.00
#
_symmetry.space_group_name_H-M   'P 1'
#
loop_
_entity.id
_entity.type
_entity.pdbx_description
1 polymer ?
#
loop_
_entity_poly.entity_id
_entity_poly.type
_entity_poly.pdbx_seq_one_letter_code
_entity_poly.pdbx_strand_id
1 'polypeptide(L)'
;MPRKHQVEEEDAATLKLGSEFNNAGCLMISEVKTLLEFRAENSGKTASETAVFKNTKAYVDTFSKFNDDTSRSVREALTRHIDLGLTQFEIAQLANLIPATAEEAKNCIPR
;
A
#
# COMPACT_ATOMS: atom_id res chain seq x y z
N MET A 1 7.76 -13.42 32.11
CA MET A 1 6.58 -14.12 31.56
C MET A 1 6.50 -13.82 30.08
N PRO A 2 6.42 -14.82 29.17
CA PRO A 2 6.25 -14.52 27.76
C PRO A 2 4.88 -13.87 27.57
N ARG A 3 4.83 -12.72 26.88
CA ARG A 3 3.55 -12.17 26.39
C ARG A 3 2.91 -13.27 25.56
N LYS A 4 1.78 -13.82 26.00
CA LYS A 4 0.90 -14.58 25.11
C LYS A 4 0.54 -13.60 23.99
N HIS A 5 1.10 -13.81 22.79
CA HIS A 5 0.49 -13.30 21.58
C HIS A 5 -0.91 -13.92 21.57
N GLN A 6 -1.94 -13.16 21.94
CA GLN A 6 -3.26 -13.47 21.43
C GLN A 6 -3.12 -13.29 19.92
N VAL A 7 -3.21 -14.39 19.20
CA VAL A 7 -3.35 -14.32 17.75
C VAL A 7 -4.74 -13.72 17.54
N GLU A 8 -4.80 -12.41 17.31
CA GLU A 8 -6.01 -11.77 16.81
C GLU A 8 -6.29 -12.42 15.44
N GLU A 9 -7.56 -12.79 15.20
CA GLU A 9 -7.97 -13.38 13.94
C GLU A 9 -8.06 -12.25 12.90
N GLU A 10 -6.92 -11.96 12.27
CA GLU A 10 -6.78 -10.96 11.21
C GLU A 10 -7.30 -11.52 9.87
N ASP A 11 -8.07 -10.71 9.17
CA ASP A 11 -8.65 -11.03 7.87
C ASP A 11 -8.83 -9.76 7.03
N ALA A 12 -7.95 -9.58 6.03
CA ALA A 12 -8.01 -8.46 5.12
C ALA A 12 -9.29 -8.46 4.25
N ALA A 13 -9.92 -9.63 4.05
CA ALA A 13 -11.19 -9.72 3.32
C ALA A 13 -12.39 -9.21 4.13
N THR A 14 -12.20 -8.90 5.42
CA THR A 14 -13.22 -8.25 6.26
C THR A 14 -12.68 -6.98 6.92
N LEU A 15 -11.59 -6.41 6.36
CA LEU A 15 -10.89 -5.23 6.87
C LEU A 15 -10.47 -5.35 8.35
N LYS A 16 -10.22 -6.58 8.81
CA LYS A 16 -9.67 -6.87 10.14
C LYS A 16 -8.16 -6.98 10.04
N LEU A 17 -7.47 -5.84 9.98
CA LEU A 17 -6.00 -5.79 9.83
C LEU A 17 -5.25 -5.86 11.16
N GLY A 18 -5.97 -5.95 12.28
CA GLY A 18 -5.41 -5.85 13.62
C GLY A 18 -5.37 -4.41 14.14
N SER A 19 -5.27 -4.27 15.46
CA SER A 19 -5.34 -2.96 16.15
C SER A 19 -4.23 -1.98 15.72
N GLU A 20 -3.08 -2.49 15.28
CA GLU A 20 -1.95 -1.68 14.81
C GLU A 20 -2.16 -1.13 13.39
N PHE A 21 -2.93 -1.80 12.54
CA PHE A 21 -3.02 -1.49 11.10
C PHE A 21 -4.38 -0.97 10.64
N ASN A 22 -5.46 -1.17 11.40
CA ASN A 22 -6.80 -0.70 11.02
C ASN A 22 -6.88 0.81 10.77
N ASN A 23 -6.04 1.62 11.43
CA ASN A 23 -5.95 3.07 11.24
C ASN A 23 -4.62 3.54 10.64
N ALA A 24 -3.79 2.60 10.17
CA ALA A 24 -2.48 2.95 9.62
C ALA A 24 -2.62 3.62 8.23
N GLY A 25 -1.71 4.54 7.94
CA GLY A 25 -1.57 5.07 6.59
C GLY A 25 -1.08 3.98 5.63
N CYS A 26 -1.71 3.85 4.46
CA CYS A 26 -1.32 2.89 3.43
C CYS A 26 -0.61 3.58 2.27
N LEU A 27 0.50 3.01 1.82
CA LEU A 27 1.24 3.48 0.66
C LEU A 27 0.87 2.66 -0.59
N MET A 28 0.76 3.34 -1.72
CA MET A 28 0.66 2.75 -3.05
C MET A 28 2.03 2.26 -3.49
N ILE A 29 2.08 1.25 -4.37
CA ILE A 29 3.34 0.72 -4.92
C ILE A 29 4.20 1.84 -5.53
N SER A 30 3.55 2.76 -6.24
CA SER A 30 4.21 3.92 -6.86
C SER A 30 4.82 4.88 -5.83
N GLU A 31 4.18 5.11 -4.69
CA GLU A 31 4.73 5.96 -3.61
C GLU A 31 5.91 5.28 -2.93
N VAL A 32 5.80 3.95 -2.70
CA VAL A 32 6.91 3.17 -2.15
C VAL A 32 8.13 3.26 -3.07
N LYS A 33 7.93 3.19 -4.39
CA LYS A 33 9.02 3.37 -5.36
C LYS A 33 9.75 4.71 -5.15
N THR A 34 9.02 5.83 -5.15
CA THR A 34 9.61 7.16 -4.94
C THR A 34 10.38 7.24 -3.63
N LEU A 35 9.83 6.69 -2.53
CA LEU A 35 10.47 6.70 -1.22
C LEU A 35 11.76 5.86 -1.19
N LEU A 36 11.77 4.70 -1.85
CA LEU A 36 12.97 3.85 -1.93
C LEU A 36 14.05 4.49 -2.81
N GLU A 37 13.68 5.18 -3.89
CA GLU A 37 14.61 5.94 -4.73
C GLU A 37 15.28 7.08 -3.95
N PHE A 38 14.46 7.90 -3.28
CA PHE A 38 14.96 8.95 -2.41
C PHE A 38 15.89 8.40 -1.33
N ARG A 39 15.54 7.26 -0.72
CA ARG A 39 16.40 6.61 0.28
C ARG A 39 17.72 6.12 -0.30
N ALA A 40 17.71 5.52 -1.49
CA ALA A 40 18.91 5.02 -2.15
C ALA A 40 19.91 6.14 -2.48
N GLU A 41 19.39 7.31 -2.85
CA GLU A 41 20.20 8.50 -3.16
C GLU A 41 20.77 9.17 -1.90
N ASN A 42 20.00 9.20 -0.80
CA ASN A 42 20.33 10.04 0.37
C ASN A 42 20.93 9.28 1.57
N SER A 43 20.70 7.97 1.73
CA SER A 43 21.06 7.25 2.97
C SER A 43 22.41 6.52 2.95
N GLY A 44 23.22 6.69 1.91
CA GLY A 44 24.49 5.98 1.75
C GLY A 44 24.32 4.48 1.44
N LYS A 45 25.37 3.85 0.88
CA LYS A 45 25.31 2.48 0.31
C LYS A 45 24.88 1.37 1.27
N THR A 46 25.10 1.53 2.58
CA THR A 46 24.91 0.43 3.55
C THR A 46 23.44 0.10 3.81
N ALA A 47 22.54 1.09 3.79
CA ALA A 47 21.11 0.88 4.05
C ALA A 47 20.36 0.28 2.83
N SER A 48 20.83 0.58 1.62
CA SER A 48 20.25 0.10 0.35
C SER A 48 20.78 -1.29 -0.07
N GLU A 49 21.74 -1.86 0.67
CA GLU A 49 22.35 -3.15 0.32
C GLU A 49 21.64 -4.38 0.87
N THR A 50 20.70 -4.21 1.80
CA THR A 50 19.96 -5.33 2.39
C THR A 50 19.16 -6.09 1.32
N ALA A 51 19.07 -7.42 1.47
CA ALA A 51 18.30 -8.24 0.54
C ALA A 51 16.82 -7.82 0.46
N VAL A 52 16.23 -7.44 1.61
CA VAL A 52 14.86 -6.93 1.68
C VAL A 52 14.71 -5.67 0.83
N PHE A 53 15.60 -4.69 0.99
CA PHE A 53 15.53 -3.46 0.20
C PHE A 53 15.65 -3.73 -1.31
N LYS A 54 16.61 -4.57 -1.72
CA LYS A 54 16.82 -4.90 -3.14
C LYS A 54 15.62 -5.62 -3.74
N ASN A 55 15.06 -6.61 -3.03
CA ASN A 55 13.90 -7.36 -3.50
C ASN A 55 12.65 -6.48 -3.58
N THR A 56 12.42 -5.63 -2.57
CA THR A 56 11.29 -4.68 -2.59
C THR A 56 11.47 -3.65 -3.70
N LYS A 57 12.68 -3.10 -3.90
CA LYS A 57 12.97 -2.16 -4.99
C LYS A 57 12.68 -2.78 -6.35
N ALA A 58 13.15 -4.01 -6.59
CA ALA A 58 12.87 -4.74 -7.84
C ALA A 58 11.37 -4.96 -8.06
N TYR A 59 10.62 -5.31 -7.01
CA TYR A 59 9.18 -5.47 -7.08
C TYR A 59 8.48 -4.16 -7.45
N VAL A 60 8.73 -3.07 -6.71
CA VAL A 60 8.07 -1.79 -6.97
C VAL A 60 8.50 -1.19 -8.31
N ASP A 61 9.72 -1.45 -8.78
CA ASP A 61 10.14 -1.02 -10.13
C ASP A 61 9.37 -1.71 -11.24
N THR A 62 9.00 -2.97 -11.03
CA THR A 62 8.24 -3.76 -12.00
C THR A 62 6.75 -3.40 -12.00
N PHE A 63 6.17 -3.18 -10.82
CA PHE A 63 4.72 -3.05 -10.65
C PHE A 63 4.23 -1.62 -10.39
N SER A 64 5.13 -0.64 -10.26
CA SER A 64 4.73 0.77 -10.15
C SER A 64 4.02 1.21 -11.43
N LYS A 65 2.78 1.70 -11.26
CA LYS A 65 1.91 2.09 -12.37
C LYS A 65 1.95 3.58 -12.67
N PHE A 66 2.40 4.38 -11.69
CA PHE A 66 2.34 5.84 -11.74
C PHE A 66 3.71 6.43 -11.42
N ASN A 67 3.99 7.62 -11.97
CA ASN A 67 5.05 8.49 -11.48
C ASN A 67 4.56 9.30 -10.27
N ASP A 68 5.43 10.08 -9.62
CA ASP A 68 5.11 10.82 -8.39
C ASP A 68 3.88 11.74 -8.54
N ASP A 69 3.87 12.62 -9.55
CA ASP A 69 2.77 13.56 -9.78
C ASP A 69 1.44 12.86 -10.08
N THR A 70 1.48 11.78 -10.89
CA THR A 70 0.29 11.00 -11.22
C THR A 70 -0.22 10.26 -9.98
N SER A 71 0.68 9.71 -9.16
CA SER A 71 0.30 8.99 -7.94
C SER A 71 -0.42 9.92 -6.96
N ARG A 72 0.07 11.15 -6.78
CA ARG A 72 -0.59 12.18 -5.97
C ARG A 72 -1.99 12.49 -6.49
N SER A 73 -2.12 12.71 -7.79
CA SER A 73 -3.40 12.98 -8.44
C SER A 73 -4.41 11.85 -8.28
N VAL A 74 -3.96 10.59 -8.42
CA VAL A 74 -4.80 9.39 -8.21
C VAL A 74 -5.29 9.32 -6.77
N ARG A 75 -4.42 9.55 -5.79
CA ARG A 75 -4.79 9.56 -4.38
C ARG A 75 -5.81 10.63 -4.04
N GLU A 76 -5.60 11.84 -4.54
CA GLU A 76 -6.55 12.94 -4.36
C GLU A 76 -7.90 12.65 -5.01
N ALA A 77 -7.91 12.00 -6.18
CA ALA A 77 -9.16 11.60 -6.84
C ALA A 77 -9.93 10.58 -6.01
N LEU A 78 -9.28 9.52 -5.52
CA LEU A 78 -9.92 8.47 -4.72
C LEU A 78 -10.40 8.99 -3.36
N THR A 79 -9.66 9.92 -2.74
CA THR A 79 -10.00 10.49 -1.42
C THR A 79 -11.15 11.50 -1.50
N ARG A 80 -11.37 12.15 -2.66
CA ARG A 80 -12.46 13.12 -2.84
C ARG A 80 -13.85 12.49 -2.79
N HIS A 81 -13.95 11.19 -3.06
CA HIS A 81 -15.21 10.44 -2.99
C HIS A 81 -15.53 9.98 -1.57
N ILE A 82 -15.69 10.94 -0.65
CA ILE A 82 -15.98 10.67 0.76
C ILE A 82 -17.29 9.89 0.96
N ASP A 83 -18.22 10.01 0.00
CA ASP A 83 -19.48 9.28 -0.06
C ASP A 83 -19.29 7.76 -0.19
N LEU A 84 -18.16 7.32 -0.76
CA LEU A 84 -17.83 5.89 -0.87
C LEU A 84 -17.31 5.30 0.44
N GLY A 85 -16.87 6.13 1.39
CA GLY A 85 -16.41 5.71 2.71
C GLY A 85 -15.19 4.79 2.68
N LEU A 86 -14.33 4.90 1.65
CA LEU A 86 -13.19 4.02 1.44
C LEU A 86 -12.13 4.21 2.54
N THR A 87 -11.66 3.10 3.09
CA THR A 87 -10.52 3.06 4.01
C THR A 87 -9.21 3.32 3.28
N GLN A 88 -8.15 3.66 4.03
CA GLN A 88 -6.80 3.83 3.47
C GLN A 88 -6.32 2.56 2.75
N PHE A 89 -6.69 1.39 3.28
CA PHE A 89 -6.37 0.11 2.68
C PHE A 89 -7.05 -0.06 1.31
N GLU A 90 -8.37 0.17 1.23
CA GLU A 90 -9.12 0.05 -0.02
C GLU A 90 -8.63 1.05 -1.08
N ILE A 91 -8.30 2.29 -0.69
CA ILE A 91 -7.72 3.30 -1.59
C ILE A 91 -6.40 2.79 -2.19
N ALA A 92 -5.51 2.23 -1.36
CA ALA A 92 -4.25 1.68 -1.83
C ALA A 92 -4.47 0.46 -2.74
N GLN A 93 -5.42 -0.43 -2.42
CA GLN A 93 -5.74 -1.59 -3.26
C GLN A 93 -6.29 -1.18 -4.62
N LEU A 94 -7.21 -0.21 -4.68
CA LEU A 94 -7.76 0.30 -5.95
C LEU A 94 -6.66 0.87 -6.85
N ALA A 95 -5.76 1.67 -6.28
CA ALA A 95 -4.66 2.28 -7.02
C ALA A 95 -3.62 1.25 -7.51
N ASN A 96 -3.40 0.18 -6.76
CA ASN A 96 -2.44 -0.86 -7.11
C ASN A 96 -3.02 -1.84 -8.15
N LEU A 97 -4.26 -2.30 -7.95
CA LEU A 97 -4.88 -3.32 -8.80
C LEU A 97 -5.38 -2.74 -10.12
N ILE A 98 -5.95 -1.52 -10.10
CA ILE A 98 -6.59 -0.87 -11.26
C ILE A 98 -7.61 -1.81 -11.92
N PRO A 99 -8.70 -2.15 -11.21
CA PRO A 99 -9.77 -2.94 -11.79
C PRO A 99 -10.41 -2.18 -12.96
N ALA A 100 -10.73 -2.89 -14.05
CA ALA A 100 -11.34 -2.31 -15.25
C ALA A 100 -12.85 -2.06 -15.06
N THR A 101 -13.48 -2.79 -14.13
CA THR A 101 -14.93 -2.70 -13.88
C THR A 101 -15.23 -2.63 -12.39
N ALA A 102 -16.40 -2.07 -12.04
CA ALA A 102 -16.87 -2.03 -10.66
C ALA A 102 -17.14 -3.43 -10.08
N GLU A 103 -17.48 -4.41 -10.92
CA GLU A 103 -17.66 -5.80 -10.50
C GLU A 103 -16.32 -6.44 -10.11
N GLU A 104 -15.29 -6.27 -10.95
CA GLU A 104 -13.92 -6.71 -10.63
C GLU A 104 -13.41 -6.05 -9.35
N ALA A 105 -13.64 -4.74 -9.17
CA ALA A 105 -13.23 -4.02 -7.98
C ALA A 105 -13.83 -4.65 -6.70
N LYS A 106 -15.13 -4.97 -6.71
CA LYS A 106 -15.84 -5.59 -5.57
C LYS A 106 -15.39 -7.03 -5.30
N ASN A 107 -15.00 -7.76 -6.34
CA ASN A 107 -14.51 -9.13 -6.20
C ASN A 107 -13.08 -9.17 -5.65
N CYS A 108 -12.24 -8.20 -6.04
CA CYS A 108 -10.84 -8.14 -5.64
C CYS A 108 -10.61 -7.40 -4.31
N ILE A 109 -11.50 -6.47 -3.94
CA ILE A 109 -11.39 -5.62 -2.76
C ILE A 109 -12.65 -5.82 -1.92
N PRO A 110 -12.60 -6.78 -0.97
CA PRO A 110 -13.72 -7.05 -0.08
C PRO A 110 -13.99 -5.87 0.86
N ARG A 111 -15.25 -5.73 1.28
CA ARG A 111 -15.69 -4.78 2.30
C ARG A 111 -15.75 -5.42 3.68
#